data_AF-A0A348ZFJ4-F1
#
_entry.id   AF-A0A348ZFJ4-F1
#
_cell.length_a   1.000
_cell.length_b   1.000
_cell.length_c   1.000
_cell.angle_alpha   90.00
_cell.angle_beta   90.00
_cell.angle_gamma   90.00
#
_symmetry.space_group_name_H-M   'P 1'
#
loop_
_entity.id
_entity.type
_entity.pdbx_description
1 polymer ?
#
loop_
_entity_poly.entity_id
_entity_poly.type
_entity_poly.pdbx_seq_one_letter_code
_entity_poly.pdbx_strand_id
1 'polypeptide(L)'
;MEQELRTVAKLSAEQLSRFAGAYEMPEYETFNVRVVGDYLEMASGSFDPPMLVLPQGSTEFFSVDDGEIVTFDVEGEEVLGFEVWSLRAERVRQ
;
A
#
# COMPACT_ATOMS: atom_id res chain seq x y z
N MET A 1 8.22 22.71 -14.73
CA MET A 1 7.86 21.70 -13.74
C MET A 1 9.04 20.76 -13.63
N GLU A 2 9.72 20.77 -12.49
CA GLU A 2 10.73 19.75 -12.16
C GLU A 2 9.99 18.42 -11.95
N GLN A 3 10.39 17.37 -12.67
CA GLN A 3 9.93 16.03 -12.37
C GLN A 3 10.67 15.57 -11.11
N GLU A 4 9.97 15.39 -10.00
CA GLU A 4 10.55 14.77 -8.82
C GLU A 4 10.85 13.30 -9.14
N LEU A 5 12.14 12.96 -9.18
CA LEU A 5 12.59 11.58 -9.37
C LEU A 5 12.36 10.81 -8.07
N ARG A 6 11.46 9.83 -8.10
CA ARG A 6 11.23 8.91 -6.98
C ARG A 6 12.09 7.67 -7.12
N THR A 7 12.64 7.21 -5.99
CA THR A 7 13.45 5.99 -5.93
C THR A 7 12.53 4.80 -5.70
N VAL A 8 12.59 3.80 -6.57
CA VAL A 8 11.91 2.51 -6.37
C VAL A 8 12.85 1.59 -5.61
N ALA A 9 12.45 1.21 -4.39
CA ALA A 9 13.18 0.22 -3.62
C ALA A 9 12.96 -1.18 -4.21
N LYS A 10 13.96 -2.06 -4.09
CA LYS A 10 13.80 -3.47 -4.44
C LYS A 10 13.39 -4.25 -3.21
N LEU A 11 12.13 -4.65 -3.14
CA LEU A 11 11.63 -5.64 -2.19
C LEU A 11 11.52 -6.99 -2.90
N SER A 12 11.85 -8.08 -2.20
CA SER A 12 11.57 -9.42 -2.70
C SER A 12 10.07 -9.69 -2.71
N ALA A 13 9.62 -10.67 -3.50
CA ALA A 13 8.22 -11.10 -3.50
C ALA A 13 7.74 -11.52 -2.11
N GLU A 14 8.61 -12.15 -1.31
CA GLU A 14 8.32 -12.53 0.08
C GLU A 14 8.12 -11.29 0.97
N GLN A 15 8.98 -10.28 0.83
CA GLN A 15 8.84 -9.01 1.53
C GLN A 15 7.59 -8.24 1.12
N LEU A 16 7.17 -8.31 -0.15
CA LEU A 16 5.93 -7.70 -0.63
C LEU A 16 4.70 -8.45 -0.10
N SER A 17 4.77 -9.79 -0.04
CA SER A 17 3.63 -10.63 0.35
C SER A 17 3.11 -10.35 1.76
N ARG A 18 3.96 -9.85 2.67
CA ARG A 18 3.53 -9.50 4.04
C ARG A 18 2.48 -8.38 4.10
N PHE A 19 2.47 -7.51 3.08
CA PHE A 19 1.54 -6.39 2.93
C PHE A 19 0.24 -6.78 2.21
N ALA A 20 0.16 -8.00 1.66
CA ALA A 20 -1.09 -8.49 1.08
C ALA A 20 -2.10 -8.83 2.18
N GLY A 21 -3.37 -8.52 1.92
CA GLY A 21 -4.45 -8.76 2.87
C GLY A 21 -5.63 -7.81 2.69
N ALA A 22 -6.62 -7.98 3.55
CA ALA A 22 -7.75 -7.06 3.67
C ALA A 22 -7.46 -6.01 4.74
N TYR A 23 -7.81 -4.77 4.44
CA TYR A 23 -7.63 -3.62 5.31
C TYR A 23 -8.92 -2.83 5.37
N GLU A 24 -9.44 -2.58 6.57
CA GLU A 24 -10.63 -1.78 6.79
C GLU A 24 -10.22 -0.33 7.02
N MET A 25 -10.78 0.59 6.24
CA MET A 25 -10.61 2.02 6.44
C MET A 25 -11.99 2.60 6.75
N PRO A 26 -12.28 3.06 7.98
CA PRO A 26 -13.65 3.41 8.38
C PRO A 26 -14.38 4.43 7.49
N GLU A 27 -13.62 5.32 6.84
CA GLU A 27 -14.15 6.35 5.94
C GLU A 27 -14.44 5.82 4.53
N TYR A 28 -13.98 4.60 4.22
CA TYR A 28 -14.08 3.93 2.93
C TYR A 28 -14.53 2.47 3.10
N GLU A 29 -14.61 1.73 2.00
CA GLU A 29 -14.79 0.29 2.06
C GLU A 29 -13.46 -0.44 2.31
N THR A 30 -13.53 -1.74 2.57
CA THR A 30 -12.37 -2.61 2.72
C THR A 30 -11.48 -2.56 1.47
N PHE A 31 -10.20 -2.24 1.67
CA PHE A 31 -9.16 -2.40 0.68
C PHE A 31 -8.65 -3.84 0.67
N ASN A 32 -8.64 -4.46 -0.50
CA ASN A 32 -7.98 -5.72 -0.77
C ASN A 32 -6.65 -5.42 -1.43
N VAL A 33 -5.57 -5.64 -0.68
CA VAL A 33 -4.19 -5.44 -1.14
C VAL A 33 -3.63 -6.77 -1.63
N ARG A 34 -3.12 -6.79 -2.87
CA ARG A 34 -2.49 -7.98 -3.47
C ARG A 34 -1.16 -7.64 -4.13
N VAL A 35 -0.25 -8.61 -4.14
CA VAL A 35 1.02 -8.50 -4.88
C VAL A 35 0.78 -8.83 -6.34
N VAL A 36 1.24 -7.96 -7.24
CA VAL A 36 1.20 -8.19 -8.69
C VAL A 36 2.60 -7.91 -9.25
N GLY A 37 3.40 -8.96 -9.46
CA GLY A 37 4.80 -8.80 -9.83
C GLY A 37 5.59 -8.10 -8.72
N ASP A 38 6.09 -6.89 -9.02
CA ASP A 38 6.94 -6.09 -8.13
C ASP A 38 6.22 -4.91 -7.45
N TYR A 39 4.89 -4.85 -7.57
CA TYR A 39 4.07 -3.78 -6.97
C TYR A 39 2.88 -4.35 -6.18
N LEU A 40 2.24 -3.48 -5.39
CA LEU A 40 0.99 -3.79 -4.73
C LEU A 40 -0.16 -3.14 -5.50
N GLU A 41 -1.23 -3.90 -5.70
CA GLU A 41 -2.51 -3.38 -6.17
C GLU A 41 -3.46 -3.30 -4.97
N MET A 42 -4.04 -2.13 -4.74
CA MET A 42 -4.97 -1.83 -3.65
C MET A 42 -6.36 -1.57 -4.26
N ALA A 43 -7.25 -2.54 -4.14
CA ALA A 43 -8.59 -2.48 -4.71
C ALA A 43 -9.66 -2.32 -3.61
N SER A 44 -10.65 -1.47 -3.84
CA SER A 44 -11.81 -1.31 -2.93
C SER A 44 -13.05 -1.05 -3.79
N GLY A 45 -14.24 -1.38 -3.28
CA GLY A 45 -15.50 -1.18 -4.03
C GLY A 45 -15.75 0.27 -4.44
N SER A 46 -15.11 1.21 -3.73
CA SER A 46 -15.18 2.64 -3.96
C SER A 46 -14.15 3.17 -4.97
N PHE A 47 -13.19 2.34 -5.41
CA PHE A 47 -12.09 2.74 -6.31
C PHE A 47 -12.02 1.83 -7.54
N ASP A 48 -12.40 2.37 -8.69
CA ASP A 48 -12.20 1.77 -10.02
C ASP A 48 -11.61 2.84 -10.96
N PRO A 49 -10.36 2.71 -11.42
CA PRO A 49 -9.45 1.56 -11.26
C PRO A 49 -8.82 1.42 -9.86
N PRO A 50 -8.24 0.25 -9.52
CA PRO A 50 -7.51 0.06 -8.27
C PRO A 50 -6.22 0.90 -8.25
N MET A 51 -5.79 1.30 -7.05
CA MET A 51 -4.56 2.05 -6.85
C MET A 51 -3.35 1.13 -6.97
N LEU A 52 -2.37 1.51 -7.79
CA LEU A 52 -1.11 0.79 -7.94
C LEU A 52 -0.01 1.50 -7.15
N VAL A 53 0.64 0.79 -6.24
CA VAL A 53 1.70 1.39 -5.41
C VAL A 53 3.02 0.64 -5.51
N LEU A 54 4.10 1.40 -5.65
CA LEU A 54 5.48 0.91 -5.73
C LEU A 54 6.22 1.17 -4.42
N PRO A 55 7.11 0.26 -4.00
CA PRO A 55 7.90 0.47 -2.79
C PRO A 55 8.90 1.62 -2.97
N GLN A 56 8.89 2.54 -2.02
CA GLN A 56 9.91 3.57 -1.86
C GLN A 56 10.96 3.17 -0.82
N GLY A 57 10.55 2.36 0.17
CA GLY A 57 11.39 1.90 1.26
C GLY A 57 10.93 0.56 1.82
N SER A 58 11.25 0.28 3.09
CA SER A 58 10.84 -0.97 3.75
C SER A 58 9.36 -1.00 4.14
N THR A 59 8.75 0.16 4.37
CA THR A 59 7.35 0.33 4.80
C THR A 59 6.62 1.45 4.05
N GLU A 60 7.34 2.25 3.25
CA GLU A 60 6.78 3.35 2.48
C GLU A 60 6.63 2.95 1.02
N PHE A 61 5.47 3.27 0.45
CA PHE A 61 5.09 3.04 -0.93
C PHE A 61 4.56 4.35 -1.52
N PHE A 62 4.55 4.46 -2.85
CA PHE A 62 3.93 5.59 -3.53
C PHE A 62 3.02 5.11 -4.65
N SER A 63 1.88 5.79 -4.80
CA SER A 63 0.95 5.61 -5.91
C SER A 63 1.61 6.00 -7.23
N VAL A 64 1.46 5.14 -8.25
CA VAL A 64 1.99 5.38 -9.60
C VAL A 64 1.22 6.49 -10.31
N ASP A 65 -0.05 6.68 -9.96
CA ASP A 65 -0.94 7.61 -10.66
C ASP A 65 -0.73 9.07 -10.24
N ASP A 66 -0.57 9.33 -8.95
CA ASP A 66 -0.50 10.68 -8.37
C ASP A 66 0.71 10.91 -7.44
N GLY A 67 1.48 9.87 -7.11
CA GLY A 67 2.62 9.95 -6.20
C GLY A 67 2.24 10.04 -4.72
N GLU A 68 0.99 9.80 -4.36
CA GLU A 68 0.56 9.77 -2.96
C GLU A 68 1.31 8.70 -2.17
N ILE A 69 1.71 9.04 -0.94
CA ILE A 69 2.49 8.14 -0.10
C ILE A 69 1.54 7.24 0.69
N VAL A 70 1.80 5.94 0.63
CA VAL A 70 1.18 4.92 1.47
C VAL A 70 2.22 4.42 2.44
N THR A 71 1.99 4.62 3.74
CA THR A 71 2.92 4.19 4.79
C THR A 71 2.31 3.05 5.57
N PHE A 72 2.92 1.87 5.52
CA PHE A 72 2.49 0.72 6.30
C PHE A 72 3.00 0.79 7.73
N ASP A 73 2.09 0.55 8.67
CA ASP A 73 2.40 0.39 10.10
C ASP A 73 2.80 -1.07 10.35
N VAL A 74 4.04 -1.28 10.82
CA VAL A 74 4.64 -2.61 10.99
C VAL A 74 5.20 -2.75 12.40
N GLU A 75 4.74 -3.77 13.12
CA GLU A 75 5.25 -4.17 14.43
C GLU A 75 5.96 -5.53 14.30
N GLY A 76 7.29 -5.50 14.27
CA GLY A 76 8.10 -6.70 14.01
C GLY A 76 7.92 -7.21 12.58
N GLU A 77 7.34 -8.42 12.44
CA GLU A 77 7.01 -9.02 11.14
C GLU A 77 5.54 -8.81 10.74
N GLU A 78 4.73 -8.27 11.64
CA GLU A 78 3.29 -8.09 11.43
C GLU A 78 3.00 -6.69 10.85
N VAL A 79 2.26 -6.66 9.74
CA VAL A 79 1.68 -5.42 9.23
C VAL A 79 0.36 -5.18 9.95
N LEU A 80 0.24 -4.07 10.67
CA LEU A 80 -0.94 -3.70 11.45
C LEU A 80 -1.96 -2.92 10.61
N GLY A 81 -1.49 -2.21 9.58
CA GLY A 81 -2.32 -1.32 8.78
C GLY A 81 -1.50 -0.49 7.80
N PHE A 82 -2.14 0.51 7.21
CA PHE A 82 -1.47 1.56 6.44
C PHE A 82 -2.15 2.91 6.60
N GLU A 83 -1.42 3.98 6.30
CA GLU A 83 -1.92 5.34 6.22
C GLU A 83 -1.76 5.87 4.80
N VAL A 84 -2.80 6.53 4.29
CA VAL A 84 -2.81 7.28 3.01
C VAL A 84 -3.81 8.43 3.13
N TRP A 85 -3.50 9.59 2.57
CA TRP A 85 -4.34 10.80 2.69
C TRP A 85 -4.67 11.22 4.12
N SER A 86 -3.76 10.97 5.08
CA SER A 86 -3.99 11.15 6.53
C SER A 86 -5.08 10.26 7.13
N LEU A 87 -5.50 9.22 6.39
CA LEU A 87 -6.49 8.23 6.81
C LEU A 87 -5.81 6.90 7.08
N ARG A 88 -6.23 6.25 8.16
CA ARG A 88 -5.67 4.97 8.60
C ARG A 88 -6.60 3.83 8.22
N ALA A 89 -6.04 2.83 7.57
CA ALA A 89 -6.64 1.52 7.38
C ALA A 89 -6.01 0.51 8.35
N GLU A 90 -6.84 -0.33 8.96
CA GLU A 90 -6.41 -1.38 9.89
C GLU A 90 -6.50 -2.74 9.21
N ARG A 91 -5.50 -3.60 9.42
CA ARG A 91 -5.52 -4.94 8.85
C ARG A 91 -6.63 -5.77 9.48
N VAL A 92 -7.47 -6.38 8.64
CA VAL A 92 -8.51 -7.29 9.09
C VAL A 92 -7.85 -8.60 9.50
N ARG A 93 -7.82 -8.89 10.80
CA ARG A 93 -7.35 -10.16 11.34
C ARG A 93 -8.47 -11.20 11.24
N GLN A 94 -8.21 -12.30 10.54
CA GLN A 94 -9.07 -13.49 10.54
C GLN A 94 -8.73 -14.41 11.72
#